data_AF-A0A6H2H1S8-F1
#
_entry.id   AF-A0A6H2H1S8-F1
#
_cell.length_a   1.000
_cell.length_b   1.000
_cell.length_c   1.000
_cell.angle_alpha   90.00
_cell.angle_beta   90.00
_cell.angle_gamma   90.00
#
_symmetry.space_group_name_H-M   'P 1'
#
loop_
_entity.id
_entity.type
_entity.pdbx_description
1 polymer ?
#
loop_
_entity_poly.entity_id
_entity_poly.type
_entity_poly.pdbx_seq_one_letter_code
_entity_poly.pdbx_strand_id
1 'polypeptide(L)' 'MTSIDSGRCPLCDGDNGCAAAAGRDPSGCWCMEAAFPPELLERVPKPLQGQACICDDCRRTAAGEQG' A
#
# COMPACT_ATOMS: atom_id res chain seq x y z
N MET A 1 -4.65 11.44 -18.65
CA MET A 1 -5.38 10.39 -17.90
C MET A 1 -4.34 9.62 -17.11
N THR A 2 -4.21 9.92 -15.82
CA THR A 2 -3.22 9.29 -14.95
C THR A 2 -3.76 7.92 -14.59
N SER A 3 -3.23 6.87 -15.22
CA SER A 3 -3.55 5.49 -14.87
C SER A 3 -3.10 5.27 -13.42
N ILE A 4 -4.02 4.87 -12.55
CA ILE A 4 -3.64 4.46 -11.19
C ILE A 4 -2.95 3.10 -11.33
N ASP A 5 -1.68 3.06 -10.93
CA ASP A 5 -0.90 1.83 -10.96
C ASP A 5 -1.09 1.10 -9.63
N SER A 6 -1.97 0.09 -9.63
CA SER A 6 -2.26 -0.69 -8.43
C SER A 6 -1.05 -1.49 -7.92
N GLY A 7 0.01 -1.63 -8.72
CA GLY A 7 1.29 -2.25 -8.32
C GLY A 7 2.26 -1.28 -7.65
N ARG A 8 1.93 0.02 -7.59
CA ARG A 8 2.76 1.04 -6.96
C ARG A 8 2.16 1.55 -5.66
N CYS A 9 3.03 1.86 -4.71
CA CYS A 9 2.63 2.48 -3.47
C CYS A 9 2.22 3.94 -3.73
N PRO A 10 1.03 4.37 -3.29
CA PRO A 10 0.56 5.74 -3.52
C PRO A 10 1.30 6.81 -2.70
N LEU A 11 2.21 6.39 -1.79
CA LEU A 11 2.97 7.28 -0.92
C LEU A 11 4.41 7.51 -1.40
N CYS A 12 5.07 6.46 -1.91
CA CYS A 12 6.47 6.53 -2.35
C CYS A 12 6.69 6.20 -3.84
N ASP A 13 5.62 5.87 -4.59
CA ASP A 13 5.66 5.40 -5.99
C ASP A 13 6.46 4.10 -6.22
N GLY A 14 7.01 3.49 -5.17
CA GLY A 14 7.73 2.22 -5.23
C GLY A 14 6.82 0.99 -5.34
N ASP A 15 7.42 -0.18 -5.52
CA ASP A 15 6.70 -1.46 -5.56
C ASP A 15 5.98 -1.73 -4.24
N ASN A 16 4.67 -2.02 -4.30
CA ASN A 16 3.87 -2.33 -3.10
C ASN A 16 3.75 -3.83 -2.80
N GLY A 17 4.27 -4.70 -3.68
CA GLY A 17 4.16 -6.15 -3.56
C GLY A 17 2.71 -6.67 -3.65
N CYS A 18 1.79 -5.92 -4.25
CA CYS A 18 0.38 -6.31 -4.34
C CYS A 18 0.22 -7.58 -5.19
N ALA A 19 -0.25 -8.66 -4.56
CA ALA A 19 -0.50 -9.92 -5.25
C ALA A 19 -1.56 -9.77 -6.36
N ALA A 20 -2.64 -9.03 -6.10
CA ALA A 20 -3.70 -8.80 -7.09
C ALA A 20 -3.19 -8.05 -8.34
N ALA A 21 -2.37 -7.01 -8.16
CA ALA A 21 -1.76 -6.28 -9.27
C ALA A 21 -0.79 -7.15 -10.08
N ALA A 22 -0.17 -8.13 -9.43
CA ALA A 22 0.68 -9.14 -10.07
C ALA A 22 -0.09 -10.33 -10.66
N GLY A 23 -1.43 -10.33 -10.65
CA GLY A 23 -2.26 -11.44 -11.13
C GLY A 23 -2.18 -12.70 -10.26
N ARG A 24 -1.80 -12.55 -8.99
CA ARG A 24 -1.71 -13.61 -7.98
C ARG A 24 -2.88 -13.52 -7.00
N ASP A 25 -3.08 -14.60 -6.25
CA ASP A 25 -4.15 -14.67 -5.26
C ASP A 25 -3.97 -13.60 -4.16
N PRO A 26 -4.96 -12.70 -3.95
CA PRO A 26 -4.85 -11.64 -2.97
C PRO A 26 -4.88 -12.15 -1.53
N SER A 27 -5.44 -13.34 -1.28
CA SER A 27 -5.58 -13.90 0.08
C SER A 27 -4.23 -14.19 0.73
N GLY A 28 -3.20 -14.46 -0.08
CA GLY A 28 -1.82 -14.62 0.37
C GLY A 28 -0.98 -13.34 0.36
N CYS A 29 -1.59 -12.18 0.10
CA CYS A 29 -0.86 -10.91 0.09
C CYS A 29 -0.53 -10.49 1.53
N TRP A 30 0.72 -10.12 1.80
CA TRP A 30 1.17 -9.67 3.13
C TRP A 30 0.30 -8.54 3.72
N CYS A 31 -0.29 -7.70 2.87
CA CYS A 31 -1.15 -6.59 3.29
C CYS A 31 -2.48 -7.05 3.91
N MET A 32 -2.92 -8.30 3.66
CA MET A 32 -4.14 -8.85 4.25
C MET A 32 -3.99 -9.17 5.74
N GLU A 33 -2.77 -9.51 6.17
CA GLU A 33 -2.44 -9.79 7.56
C GLU A 33 -1.80 -8.58 8.28
N ALA A 34 -1.43 -7.53 7.53
CA ALA A 34 -0.81 -6.34 8.08
C ALA A 34 -1.83 -5.35 8.67
N ALA A 35 -1.49 -4.74 9.80
CA ALA A 35 -2.22 -3.60 10.36
C ALA A 35 -1.71 -2.28 9.76
N PHE A 36 -2.61 -1.47 9.21
CA PHE A 36 -2.28 -0.14 8.73
C PHE A 36 -2.75 0.91 9.75
N PRO A 37 -1.84 1.74 10.30
CA PRO A 37 -2.25 2.78 11.23
C PRO A 37 -3.13 3.82 10.51
N PRO A 38 -4.15 4.39 11.19
CA PRO A 38 -5.10 5.30 10.55
C PRO A 38 -4.40 6.54 9.98
N GLU A 39 -3.39 7.07 10.65
CA GLU A 39 -2.58 8.21 10.18
C GLU A 39 -1.92 7.97 8.82
N LEU A 40 -1.57 6.71 8.52
CA LEU A 40 -0.97 6.32 7.25
C LEU A 40 -2.02 6.28 6.13
N LEU A 41 -3.22 5.79 6.44
CA LEU A 41 -4.35 5.79 5.51
C LEU A 41 -4.78 7.22 5.17
N GLU A 42 -4.71 8.14 6.13
CA GLU A 42 -4.99 9.56 5.92
C GLU A 42 -3.97 10.25 5.00
N ARG A 43 -2.73 9.75 4.94
CA ARG A 43 -1.70 10.25 4.00
C ARG A 43 -1.96 9.81 2.56
N VAL A 44 -2.76 8.77 2.34
CA VAL A 44 -3.08 8.30 0.98
C VAL A 44 -3.99 9.32 0.30
N PRO A 45 -3.64 9.80 -0.91
CA PRO A 45 -4.51 10.70 -1.65
C PRO A 45 -5.89 10.08 -1.86
N LYS A 46 -6.97 10.84 -1.62
CA LYS A 46 -8.36 10.40 -1.86
C LYS A 46 -8.60 9.60 -3.15
N PRO A 47 -8.08 9.99 -4.34
CA PRO A 47 -8.31 9.21 -5.55
C PRO A 47 -7.62 7.84 -5.56
N LEU A 48 -6.62 7.62 -4.70
CA LEU A 48 -5.84 6.38 -4.59
C LEU A 48 -6.30 5.49 -3.42
N GLN A 49 -7.13 6.02 -2.52
CA GLN A 49 -7.68 5.24 -1.40
C GLN A 49 -8.53 4.09 -1.92
N GLY A 50 -8.19 2.86 -1.53
CA GLY A 50 -8.86 1.65 -2.02
C GLY A 50 -8.56 1.28 -3.48
N GLN A 51 -7.62 1.96 -4.14
CA GLN A 51 -7.20 1.65 -5.52
C GLN A 51 -5.81 1.00 -5.60
N ALA A 52 -4.93 1.29 -4.64
CA ALA A 52 -3.57 0.76 -4.57
C ALA A 52 -3.18 0.41 -3.13
N CYS A 53 -2.40 -0.65 -2.96
CA CYS A 53 -1.86 -1.05 -1.67
C CYS A 53 -0.68 -0.15 -1.25
N ILE A 54 -0.53 0.07 0.06
CA ILE A 54 0.62 0.74 0.65
C ILE A 54 1.74 -0.30 0.84
N CYS A 55 3.00 0.03 0.55
CA CYS A 55 4.11 -0.90 0.73
C CYS A 55 4.47 -1.09 2.21
N ASP A 56 5.13 -2.21 2.53
CA ASP A 56 5.57 -2.57 3.89
C ASP A 56 6.46 -1.49 4.51
N ASP A 57 7.34 -0.89 3.70
CA ASP A 57 8.28 0.15 4.11
C ASP A 57 7.57 1.43 4.58
N CYS A 58 6.58 1.90 3.82
CA CYS A 58 5.74 3.03 4.21
C CYS A 58 4.90 2.71 5.45
N ARG A 59 4.40 1.46 5.55
CA ARG A 59 3.69 1.00 6.75
C ARG A 59 4.57 1.06 7.98
N ARG A 60 5.78 0.50 7.91
CA ARG A 60 6.74 0.47 9.00
C ARG A 60 7.16 1.87 9.43
N THR A 61 7.43 2.74 8.45
CA THR A 61 7.78 4.14 8.67
C THR A 61 6.70 4.89 9.46
N ALA A 62 5.43 4.64 9.13
CA ALA A 62 4.30 5.28 9.82
C ALA A 62 3.93 4.62 11.16
N ALA A 63 4.21 3.33 11.34
CA ALA A 63 4.00 2.65 12.63
C ALA A 63 4.96 3.13 13.74
N GLY A 64 5.88 4.04 13.44
CA GLY A 64 6.88 4.49 14.40
C GLY A 64 7.94 3.43 14.71
N GLU A 65 8.01 2.35 13.90
CA GLU A 65 9.09 1.36 13.96
C GLU A 65 10.33 1.90 13.23
N GLN A 66 10.76 3.07 13.65
CA GLN A 66 12.04 3.66 13.33
C GLN A 66 12.85 3.47 14.61
N GLY A 67 13.84 2.58 14.54
CA GLY A 67 14.51 1.96 15.71
C GLY A 67 14.99 2.91 16.80
#